data_AF-A0A956R1U7-F1
#
_entry.id   AF-A0A956R1U7-F1
#
_cell.length_a   1.000
_cell.length_b   1.000
_cell.length_c   1.000
_cell.angle_alpha   90.00
_cell.angle_beta   90.00
_cell.angle_gamma   90.00
#
_symmetry.space_group_name_H-M   'P 1'
#
loop_
_entity.id
_entity.type
_entity.pdbx_description
1 polymer ?
#
loop_
_entity_poly.entity_id
_entity_poly.type
_entity_poly.pdbx_seq_one_letter_code
_entity_poly.pdbx_strand_id
1 'polypeptide(L)'
;AWRVVVDVESPEGFANDLGGVVEVIDPSIPEEKDPQGELVDNGRVREVTLELTAPGRYEAVVRDVEAGQRLLKARLYDNSQSPPRMAAEAISQVSVPYPAELSPQTLEPNETWLAGLVERGTTEGAIDDIVTTPGDAGGRTRTKSLWPLVLLWLLLPLLVLDLFLRRVSLGVRKVAV
;
A
#
# COMPACT_ATOMS: atom_id res chain seq x y z
N ALA A 1 -12.58 -6.29 2.50
CA ALA A 1 -12.53 -6.40 3.97
C ALA A 1 -11.37 -7.29 4.34
N TRP A 2 -10.58 -6.94 5.36
CA TRP A 2 -9.47 -7.75 5.86
C TRP A 2 -9.81 -8.33 7.21
N ARG A 3 -9.22 -9.50 7.48
CA ARG A 3 -9.38 -10.20 8.74
C ARG A 3 -8.07 -10.10 9.51
N VAL A 4 -8.14 -9.54 10.71
CA VAL A 4 -7.05 -9.53 11.66
C VAL A 4 -7.29 -10.69 12.61
N VAL A 5 -6.29 -11.55 12.76
CA VAL A 5 -6.33 -12.71 13.66
C VAL A 5 -5.23 -12.53 14.69
N VAL A 6 -5.58 -12.63 15.96
CA VAL A 6 -4.65 -12.55 17.09
C VAL A 6 -4.79 -13.83 17.89
N ASP A 7 -3.76 -14.67 17.84
CA ASP A 7 -3.66 -15.88 18.65
C ASP A 7 -2.90 -15.56 19.94
N VAL A 8 -3.52 -15.86 21.09
CA VAL A 8 -3.01 -15.55 22.43
C VAL A 8 -2.83 -16.86 23.21
N GLU A 9 -1.57 -17.16 23.48
CA GLU A 9 -1.16 -18.31 24.28
C GLU A 9 -0.80 -17.86 25.71
N SER A 10 -1.16 -18.69 26.69
CA SER A 10 -0.79 -18.52 28.09
C SER A 10 -0.03 -19.77 28.57
N PRO A 11 0.78 -19.66 29.65
CA PRO A 11 1.48 -20.82 30.21
C PRO A 11 0.56 -21.97 30.66
N GLU A 12 -0.70 -21.67 30.99
CA GLU A 12 -1.71 -22.63 31.45
C GLU A 12 -2.66 -23.10 30.33
N GLY A 13 -2.49 -22.60 29.10
CA GLY A 13 -3.32 -22.93 27.95
C GLY A 13 -3.68 -21.71 27.11
N PHE A 14 -4.95 -21.56 26.75
CA PHE A 14 -5.42 -20.42 25.96
C PHE A 14 -5.98 -19.31 26.84
N ALA A 15 -5.65 -18.05 26.54
CA ALA A 15 -6.20 -16.90 27.25
C ALA A 15 -7.55 -16.47 26.63
N ASN A 16 -8.64 -16.80 27.30
CA ASN A 16 -10.00 -16.44 26.90
C ASN A 16 -10.52 -15.23 27.70
N ASP A 17 -11.67 -14.71 27.29
CA ASP A 17 -12.41 -13.63 27.98
C ASP A 17 -11.65 -12.29 28.12
N LEU A 18 -10.69 -12.02 27.23
CA LEU A 18 -10.01 -10.73 27.17
C LEU A 18 -10.83 -9.72 26.36
N GLY A 19 -10.90 -8.48 26.84
CA GLY A 19 -11.41 -7.36 26.06
C GLY A 19 -10.36 -6.90 25.05
N GLY A 20 -10.59 -7.15 23.77
CA GLY A 20 -9.61 -6.83 22.72
C GLY A 20 -10.03 -5.66 21.82
N VAL A 21 -9.07 -4.80 21.49
CA VAL A 21 -9.23 -3.73 20.50
C VAL A 21 -8.04 -3.79 19.54
N VAL A 22 -8.31 -3.67 18.24
CA VAL A 22 -7.31 -3.42 17.20
C VAL A 22 -7.39 -1.97 16.77
N GLU A 23 -6.28 -1.27 16.92
CA GLU A 23 -6.04 0.04 16.36
C GLU A 23 -5.45 -0.09 14.96
N VAL A 24 -6.12 0.50 14.00
CA VAL A 24 -5.65 0.66 12.62
C VAL A 24 -5.11 2.07 12.49
N ILE A 25 -3.79 2.20 12.36
CA ILE A 25 -3.09 3.48 12.35
C ILE A 25 -2.64 3.79 10.92
N ASP A 26 -3.04 4.97 10.44
CA ASP A 26 -2.55 5.56 9.19
C ASP A 26 -1.27 6.37 9.45
N PRO A 27 -0.09 5.92 8.99
CA PRO A 27 1.14 6.69 9.13
C PRO A 27 1.18 7.95 8.26
N SER A 28 0.31 8.08 7.24
CA SER A 28 0.30 9.23 6.33
C SER A 28 -0.36 10.47 6.93
N ILE A 29 -1.28 10.29 7.88
CA ILE A 29 -1.90 11.39 8.61
C ILE A 29 -0.99 11.75 9.79
N PRO A 30 -0.48 12.98 9.92
CA PRO A 30 0.41 13.34 11.01
C PRO A 30 -0.27 13.21 12.38
N GLU A 31 0.52 12.94 13.41
CA GLU A 31 0.04 12.96 14.79
C GLU A 31 -0.15 14.42 15.23
N GLU A 32 -1.40 14.81 15.46
CA GLU A 32 -1.75 16.13 15.98
C GLU A 32 -2.07 16.02 17.48
N LYS A 33 -1.51 16.93 18.26
CA LYS A 33 -1.79 17.06 19.69
C LYS A 33 -2.41 18.40 19.97
N ASP A 34 -3.39 18.40 20.86
CA ASP A 34 -4.00 19.62 21.33
C ASP A 34 -3.01 20.41 22.22
N PRO A 35 -3.33 21.66 22.61
CA PRO A 35 -2.49 22.45 23.50
C PRO A 35 -2.27 21.83 24.89
N GLN A 36 -3.04 20.81 25.25
CA GLN A 36 -2.97 20.06 26.51
C GLN A 36 -2.12 18.79 26.38
N GLY A 37 -1.67 18.44 25.17
CA GLY A 37 -0.84 17.28 24.87
C GLY A 37 -1.61 16.00 24.57
N GLU A 38 -2.94 16.05 24.49
CA GLU A 38 -3.80 14.92 24.14
C GLU A 38 -3.83 14.72 22.61
N LEU A 39 -3.94 13.46 22.19
CA LEU A 39 -4.05 13.10 20.78
C LEU A 39 -5.39 13.59 20.22
N VAL A 40 -5.34 14.43 19.18
CA VAL A 40 -6.53 14.87 18.47
C VAL A 40 -7.00 13.72 17.58
N ASP A 41 -8.29 13.37 17.67
CA ASP A 41 -8.91 12.44 16.74
C ASP A 41 -9.07 13.09 15.36
N ASN A 42 -8.00 12.98 14.56
CA ASN A 42 -7.93 13.44 13.18
C ASN A 42 -8.17 12.31 12.17
N GLY A 43 -8.71 11.16 12.62
CA GLY A 43 -8.92 9.98 11.79
C GLY A 43 -7.65 9.15 11.52
N ARG A 44 -6.51 9.50 12.15
CA ARG A 44 -5.26 8.71 12.09
C ARG A 44 -5.43 7.31 12.67
N VAL A 45 -6.18 7.18 13.76
CA VAL A 45 -6.37 5.92 14.49
C VAL A 45 -7.83 5.52 14.42
N ARG A 46 -8.08 4.30 13.97
CA ARG A 46 -9.41 3.70 13.98
C ARG A 46 -9.41 2.46 14.84
N GLU A 47 -10.29 2.42 15.82
CA GLU A 47 -10.47 1.26 16.70
C GLU A 47 -11.50 0.29 16.14
N VAL A 48 -11.18 -1.00 16.20
CA VAL A 48 -12.07 -2.12 15.83
C VAL A 48 -12.04 -3.14 16.95
N THR A 49 -13.20 -3.52 17.47
CA THR A 49 -13.30 -4.54 18.53
C THR A 49 -12.88 -5.90 18.02
N LEU A 50 -12.10 -6.62 18.83
CA LEU A 50 -11.74 -8.02 18.62
C LEU A 50 -12.78 -8.93 19.29
N GLU A 51 -13.23 -9.95 18.57
CA GLU A 51 -14.15 -10.96 19.08
C GLU A 51 -13.45 -12.31 19.23
N LEU A 52 -13.69 -13.00 20.34
CA LEU A 52 -13.20 -14.35 20.56
C LEU A 52 -13.93 -15.32 19.62
N THR A 53 -13.22 -15.95 18.70
CA THR A 53 -13.79 -16.86 17.69
C THR A 53 -13.45 -18.33 17.94
N ALA A 54 -12.31 -18.60 18.56
CA ALA A 54 -11.90 -19.91 19.04
C ALA A 54 -11.07 -19.73 20.32
N PRO A 55 -10.82 -20.79 21.10
CA PRO A 55 -10.00 -20.69 22.31
C PRO A 55 -8.66 -20.01 22.02
N GLY A 56 -8.39 -18.88 22.68
CA GLY A 56 -7.18 -18.06 22.49
C GLY A 56 -7.12 -17.29 21.17
N ARG A 57 -8.11 -17.41 20.27
CA ARG A 57 -8.13 -16.73 18.98
C ARG A 57 -9.15 -15.60 18.96
N TYR A 58 -8.65 -14.40 18.73
CA TYR A 58 -9.46 -13.21 18.57
C TYR A 58 -9.41 -12.74 17.12
N GLU A 59 -10.57 -12.45 16.53
CA GLU A 59 -10.68 -11.95 15.16
C GLU A 59 -11.38 -10.59 15.13
N ALA A 60 -10.91 -9.72 14.22
CA ALA A 60 -11.58 -8.48 13.87
C ALA A 60 -11.67 -8.37 12.35
N VAL A 61 -12.80 -7.85 11.87
CA VAL A 61 -12.99 -7.54 10.45
C VAL A 61 -12.79 -6.06 10.23
N VAL A 62 -11.68 -5.70 9.60
CA VAL A 62 -11.37 -4.32 9.23
C VAL A 62 -11.93 -4.05 7.84
N ARG A 63 -12.78 -3.02 7.74
CA ARG A 63 -13.38 -2.54 6.49
C ARG A 63 -12.87 -1.15 6.17
N ASP A 64 -13.05 -0.69 4.94
CA ASP A 64 -12.80 0.70 4.52
C ASP A 64 -11.38 1.19 4.82
N VAL A 65 -10.38 0.35 4.53
CA VAL A 65 -9.00 0.76 4.69
C VAL A 65 -8.47 1.23 3.34
N GLU A 66 -8.04 2.48 3.32
CA GLU A 66 -7.44 3.09 2.14
C GLU A 66 -6.07 2.48 1.82
N ALA A 67 -5.64 2.69 0.57
CA ALA A 67 -4.33 2.22 0.10
C ALA A 67 -3.18 2.81 0.92
N GLY A 68 -2.04 2.11 0.91
CA GLY A 68 -0.83 2.50 1.62
C GLY A 68 -0.41 1.53 2.70
N GLN A 69 0.57 1.95 3.50
CA GLN A 69 1.05 1.20 4.66
C GLN A 69 0.14 1.49 5.85
N ARG A 70 -0.22 0.46 6.62
CA ARG A 70 -1.02 0.59 7.83
C ARG A 70 -0.32 -0.14 8.95
N LEU A 71 -0.30 0.48 10.13
CA LEU A 71 0.17 -0.16 11.34
C LEU A 71 -1.05 -0.69 12.10
N LEU A 72 -1.05 -1.99 12.39
CA LEU A 72 -2.09 -2.66 13.15
C LEU A 72 -1.55 -2.91 14.55
N LYS A 73 -2.24 -2.41 15.56
CA LYS A 73 -1.87 -2.59 16.96
C LYS A 73 -3.03 -3.24 17.70
N ALA A 74 -2.89 -4.50 18.05
CA ALA A 74 -3.86 -5.23 18.86
C ALA A 74 -3.50 -5.08 20.34
N ARG A 75 -4.45 -4.63 21.16
CA ARG A 75 -4.34 -4.53 22.61
C ARG A 75 -5.42 -5.41 23.23
N LEU A 76 -5.04 -6.34 24.09
CA LEU A 76 -5.96 -7.17 24.86
C LEU A 76 -5.85 -6.86 26.35
N TYR A 77 -7.01 -6.74 26.98
CA TYR A 77 -7.17 -6.36 28.37
C TYR A 77 -7.85 -7.46 29.18
N ASP A 78 -7.29 -7.71 30.35
CA ASP A 78 -7.94 -8.49 31.39
C ASP A 78 -8.89 -7.57 32.17
N ASN A 79 -10.19 -7.85 32.03
CA ASN A 79 -11.27 -7.09 32.67
C ASN A 79 -11.57 -7.56 34.10
N SER A 80 -10.83 -8.55 34.64
CA SER A 80 -10.99 -9.02 36.02
C SER A 80 -10.57 -7.98 37.08
N GLN A 81 -9.84 -6.94 36.67
CA GLN A 81 -9.33 -5.87 37.53
C GLN A 81 -9.83 -4.50 37.04
N SER A 82 -9.98 -3.56 37.97
CA SER A 82 -10.32 -2.16 37.67
C SER A 82 -9.22 -1.24 38.23
N PRO A 83 -8.46 -0.52 37.38
CA PRO A 83 -8.60 -0.42 35.93
C PRO A 83 -8.18 -1.72 35.19
N PRO A 84 -8.72 -1.95 33.97
CA PRO A 84 -8.36 -3.11 33.16
C PRO A 84 -6.85 -3.21 32.95
N ARG A 85 -6.29 -4.40 33.18
CA ARG A 85 -4.86 -4.63 33.02
C ARG A 85 -4.57 -5.06 31.58
N MET A 86 -3.57 -4.45 30.94
CA MET A 86 -3.11 -4.93 29.63
C MET A 86 -2.50 -6.33 29.80
N ALA A 87 -3.09 -7.31 29.13
CA ALA A 87 -2.68 -8.71 29.18
C ALA A 87 -1.74 -9.07 28.01
N ALA A 88 -2.03 -8.56 26.82
CA ALA A 88 -1.22 -8.79 25.63
C ALA A 88 -1.25 -7.60 24.68
N GLU A 89 -0.17 -7.44 23.93
CA GLU A 89 -0.02 -6.44 22.87
C GLU A 89 0.65 -7.12 21.67
N ALA A 90 0.13 -6.86 20.47
CA ALA A 90 0.74 -7.31 19.23
C ALA A 90 0.75 -6.18 18.20
N ILE A 91 1.85 -6.04 17.48
CA ILE A 91 2.03 -5.01 16.46
C ILE A 91 2.36 -5.70 15.14
N SER A 92 1.65 -5.31 14.09
CA SER A 92 1.86 -5.80 12.74
C SER A 92 1.76 -4.65 11.74
N GLN A 93 2.32 -4.84 10.56
CA GLN A 93 2.21 -3.89 9.45
C GLN A 93 1.53 -4.59 8.27
N VAL A 94 0.62 -3.88 7.60
CA VAL A 94 -0.01 -4.35 6.38
C VAL A 94 0.17 -3.33 5.28
N SER A 95 0.60 -3.81 4.12
CA SER A 95 0.74 -2.99 2.91
C SER A 95 -0.46 -3.25 2.00
N VAL A 96 -1.16 -2.18 1.66
CA VAL A 96 -2.32 -2.19 0.79
C VAL A 96 -1.89 -1.62 -0.56
N PRO A 97 -1.59 -2.48 -1.55
CA PRO A 97 -0.83 -2.07 -2.74
C PRO A 97 -1.62 -1.19 -3.71
N TYR A 98 -2.95 -1.27 -3.71
CA TYR A 98 -3.80 -0.55 -4.66
C TYR A 98 -4.95 0.18 -3.93
N PRO A 99 -5.33 1.38 -4.39
CA PRO A 99 -6.61 1.99 -4.05
C PRO A 99 -7.74 1.01 -4.24
N ALA A 100 -8.75 1.04 -3.37
CA ALA A 100 -9.90 0.14 -3.48
C ALA A 100 -10.56 0.23 -4.87
N GLU A 101 -10.53 1.40 -5.52
CA GLU A 101 -11.03 1.63 -6.89
C GLU A 101 -10.27 0.85 -7.98
N LEU A 102 -9.01 0.51 -7.74
CA LEU A 102 -8.16 -0.24 -8.67
C LEU A 102 -7.96 -1.70 -8.23
N SER A 103 -8.67 -2.12 -7.18
CA SER A 103 -8.65 -3.52 -6.73
C SER A 103 -9.28 -4.38 -7.83
N PRO A 104 -8.62 -5.46 -8.28
CA PRO A 104 -9.21 -6.40 -9.23
C PRO A 104 -10.53 -7.03 -8.74
N GLN A 105 -10.80 -6.96 -7.43
CA GLN A 105 -12.03 -7.45 -6.81
C GLN A 105 -13.19 -6.44 -6.83
N THR A 106 -12.92 -5.15 -7.07
CA THR A 106 -13.93 -4.07 -7.13
C THR A 106 -14.27 -3.67 -8.56
N LEU A 107 -13.44 -4.03 -9.52
CA LEU A 107 -13.78 -3.95 -10.93
C LEU A 107 -14.81 -5.04 -11.23
N GLU A 108 -16.06 -4.63 -11.49
CA GLU A 108 -17.08 -5.58 -11.94
C GLU A 108 -16.62 -6.26 -13.24
N PRO A 109 -16.76 -7.59 -13.35
CA PRO A 109 -16.42 -8.29 -14.56
C PRO A 109 -17.25 -7.74 -15.73
N ASN A 110 -16.60 -7.29 -16.80
CA ASN A 110 -17.31 -6.87 -18.00
C ASN A 110 -17.82 -8.12 -18.73
N GLU A 111 -19.08 -8.50 -18.45
CA GLU A 111 -19.72 -9.68 -19.01
C GLU A 111 -19.68 -9.70 -20.55
N THR A 112 -19.84 -8.54 -21.19
CA THR A 112 -19.78 -8.40 -22.65
C THR A 112 -18.39 -8.72 -23.19
N TRP A 113 -17.34 -8.27 -22.51
CA TRP A 113 -15.96 -8.58 -22.86
C TRP A 113 -15.63 -10.05 -22.59
N LEU A 114 -16.08 -10.60 -21.46
CA LEU A 114 -15.90 -12.01 -21.09
C LEU A 114 -16.62 -12.96 -22.06
N ALA A 115 -17.86 -12.64 -22.45
CA ALA A 115 -18.59 -13.38 -23.48
C ALA A 115 -17.84 -13.35 -24.82
N GLY A 116 -17.26 -12.19 -25.17
CA GLY A 116 -16.42 -12.04 -26.36
C GLY A 116 -15.12 -12.85 -26.33
N LEU A 117 -14.59 -13.22 -25.15
CA LEU A 117 -13.43 -14.10 -25.04
C LEU A 117 -13.78 -15.55 -25.39
N VAL A 118 -15.02 -15.99 -25.16
CA VAL A 118 -15.46 -17.35 -25.54
C VAL A 118 -15.57 -17.47 -27.06
N GLU A 119 -16.02 -16.41 -27.74
CA GLU A 119 -16.10 -16.40 -29.21
C GLU A 119 -14.73 -16.19 -29.89
N ARG A 120 -13.82 -15.43 -29.26
CA ARG A 120 -12.48 -15.15 -29.80
C ARG A 120 -11.43 -16.15 -29.37
N GLY A 121 -11.70 -16.89 -28.29
CA GLY A 121 -10.82 -17.88 -27.71
C GLY A 121 -11.09 -19.26 -28.28
N THR A 122 -10.03 -20.03 -28.47
CA THR A 122 -10.10 -21.44 -28.83
C THR A 122 -9.94 -22.28 -27.57
N THR A 123 -10.89 -23.18 -27.28
CA THR A 123 -10.80 -24.14 -26.16
C THR A 123 -10.08 -25.43 -26.53
N GLU A 124 -9.64 -25.54 -27.78
CA GLU A 124 -8.96 -26.71 -28.34
C GLU A 124 -7.70 -26.25 -29.08
N GLY A 125 -6.62 -27.03 -28.95
CA GLY A 125 -5.33 -26.74 -29.57
C GLY A 125 -4.17 -26.72 -28.57
N ALA A 126 -2.96 -26.58 -29.09
CA ALA A 126 -1.78 -26.37 -28.24
C ALA A 126 -1.89 -25.00 -27.57
N ILE A 127 -1.63 -24.96 -26.27
CA ILE A 127 -1.56 -23.70 -25.51
C ILE A 127 -0.41 -22.89 -26.10
N ASP A 128 -0.69 -21.66 -26.50
CA ASP A 128 0.31 -20.76 -27.08
C ASP A 128 1.49 -20.58 -26.11
N ASP A 129 2.70 -20.55 -26.65
CA ASP A 129 3.93 -20.54 -25.88
C ASP A 129 3.97 -19.32 -24.94
N ILE A 130 3.27 -18.23 -25.25
CA ILE A 130 3.16 -17.05 -24.39
C ILE A 130 2.56 -17.33 -23.00
N VAL A 131 1.73 -18.37 -22.87
CA VAL A 131 1.09 -18.77 -21.61
C VAL A 131 1.95 -19.76 -20.83
N THR A 132 2.73 -20.60 -21.54
CA THR A 132 3.55 -21.66 -20.95
C THR A 132 5.00 -21.26 -20.73
N THR A 133 5.47 -20.22 -21.42
CA THR A 133 6.83 -19.69 -21.26
C THR A 133 6.93 -18.98 -19.93
N PRO A 134 7.85 -19.40 -19.03
CA PRO A 134 8.14 -18.65 -17.82
C PRO A 134 8.44 -17.20 -18.18
N GLY A 135 7.71 -16.26 -17.56
CA GLY A 135 7.88 -14.84 -17.84
C GLY A 135 9.36 -14.45 -17.77
N ASP A 136 9.88 -13.92 -18.87
CA ASP A 136 11.29 -13.56 -18.98
C ASP A 136 11.70 -12.64 -17.82
N ALA A 137 12.62 -13.11 -16.98
CA ALA A 137 13.16 -12.34 -15.86
C ALA A 137 13.79 -11.01 -16.34
N GLY A 138 14.25 -10.95 -17.61
CA GLY A 138 14.72 -9.75 -18.28
C GLY A 138 13.61 -8.84 -18.84
N GLY A 139 12.38 -9.33 -19.01
CA GLY A 139 11.27 -8.60 -19.61
C GLY A 139 10.77 -7.40 -18.78
N ARG A 140 11.12 -7.35 -17.48
CA ARG A 140 10.87 -6.17 -16.62
C ARG A 140 11.88 -5.06 -16.83
N THR A 141 12.98 -5.32 -17.54
CA THR A 141 13.93 -4.28 -17.95
C THR A 141 13.50 -3.73 -19.30
N ARG A 142 13.20 -2.43 -19.37
CA ARG A 142 12.86 -1.79 -20.65
C ARG A 142 14.00 -2.04 -21.64
N THR A 143 13.71 -2.75 -22.73
CA THR A 143 14.68 -3.18 -23.75
C THR A 143 15.36 -2.03 -24.51
N LYS A 144 14.85 -0.81 -24.36
CA LYS A 144 15.39 0.38 -25.05
C LYS A 144 15.79 1.43 -24.02
N SER A 145 17.04 1.84 -24.08
CA SER A 145 17.54 2.98 -23.30
C SER A 145 16.78 4.24 -23.72
N LEU A 146 16.03 4.83 -22.79
CA LEU A 146 15.24 6.04 -23.03
C LEU A 146 16.08 7.31 -22.89
N TRP A 147 17.20 7.23 -22.17
CA TRP A 147 18.10 8.35 -21.92
C TRP A 147 18.65 9.00 -23.21
N PRO A 148 19.05 8.26 -24.26
CA PRO A 148 19.42 8.85 -25.54
C PRO A 148 18.28 9.67 -26.17
N LEU A 149 17.03 9.20 -26.06
CA LEU A 149 15.88 9.91 -26.59
C LEU A 149 15.57 11.17 -25.77
N VAL A 150 15.62 11.08 -24.45
CA VAL A 150 15.46 12.24 -23.55
C VAL A 150 16.55 13.28 -23.81
N LEU A 151 17.79 12.85 -23.99
CA LEU A 151 18.90 13.75 -24.27
C LEU A 151 18.73 14.46 -25.63
N LEU A 152 18.34 13.73 -26.66
CA LEU A 152 18.17 14.28 -28.01
C LEU A 152 16.95 15.20 -28.12
N TRP A 153 15.80 14.79 -27.57
CA TRP A 153 14.51 15.44 -27.81
C TRP A 153 14.08 16.41 -26.71
N LEU A 154 14.68 16.34 -25.51
CA LEU A 154 14.33 17.21 -24.41
C LEU A 154 15.51 18.12 -24.04
N LEU A 155 16.65 17.53 -23.66
CA LEU A 155 17.78 18.30 -23.10
C LEU A 155 18.48 19.18 -24.15
N LEU A 156 18.74 18.66 -25.35
CA LEU A 156 19.38 19.45 -26.42
C LEU A 156 18.53 20.67 -26.86
N PRO A 157 17.22 20.53 -27.12
CA PRO A 157 16.35 21.67 -27.42
C PRO A 157 16.28 22.69 -26.27
N LEU A 158 16.20 22.22 -25.02
CA LEU A 158 16.22 23.09 -23.84
C LEU A 158 17.54 23.85 -23.71
N LEU A 159 18.68 23.21 -23.98
CA LEU A 159 19.99 23.85 -23.98
C LEU A 159 20.11 24.90 -25.09
N VAL A 160 19.64 24.59 -26.30
CA VAL A 160 19.61 25.54 -27.40
C VAL A 160 18.71 26.73 -27.06
N LEU A 161 17.53 26.48 -26.51
CA LEU A 161 16.62 27.51 -26.04
C LEU A 161 17.25 28.37 -24.93
N ASP A 162 17.92 27.75 -23.96
CA ASP A 162 18.64 28.44 -22.89
C ASP A 162 19.75 29.34 -23.45
N LEU A 163 20.51 28.89 -24.47
CA LEU A 163 21.51 29.69 -25.15
C LEU A 163 20.90 30.89 -25.92
N PHE A 164 19.75 30.69 -26.58
CA PHE A 164 19.02 31.79 -27.24
C PHE A 164 18.46 32.80 -26.24
N LEU A 165 17.89 32.32 -25.13
CA LEU A 165 17.33 33.15 -24.06
C LEU A 165 18.42 33.91 -23.31
N ARG A 166 19.57 33.28 -23.04
CA ARG A 166 20.71 33.90 -22.36
C ARG A 166 21.53 34.83 -23.25
N ARG A 167 21.10 35.06 -24.50
CA ARG A 167 21.72 35.97 -25.49
C ARG A 167 23.25 35.96 -25.38
N VAL A 168 23.89 34.94 -25.97
CA VAL A 168 25.33 34.91 -26.37
C VAL A 168 26.16 36.06 -25.80
N SER A 169 26.48 36.00 -24.50
CA SER A 169 27.60 36.74 -23.92
C SER A 169 28.84 35.86 -24.08
N LEU A 170 29.23 35.61 -25.33
CA LEU A 170 30.61 35.22 -25.60
C LEU A 170 31.41 36.52 -25.49
N GLY A 171 31.89 36.80 -24.28
CA GLY A 171 32.59 38.04 -23.95
C GLY A 171 33.61 38.41 -25.03
N VAL A 172 33.35 39.51 -25.73
CA VAL A 172 34.31 40.09 -26.69
C VAL A 172 35.47 40.61 -25.86
N ARG A 173 36.55 39.84 -25.77
CA ARG A 173 37.80 40.27 -25.14
C ARG A 173 38.39 41.36 -26.04
N LYS A 174 38.15 42.64 -25.71
CA LYS A 174 38.86 43.77 -26.33
C LYS A 174 40.33 43.63 -25.95
N VAL A 175 41.16 43.21 -26.91
CA VAL A 175 42.62 43.33 -26.80
C VAL A 175 42.92 44.81 -27.02
N ALA A 176 43.30 45.50 -25.94
CA ALA A 176 43.83 46.85 -26.04
C ALA A 176 45.23 46.78 -26.67
N VAL A 177 45.44 47.60 -27.71
CA VAL A 177 46.76 48.00 -28.22
C VAL A 177 47.07 49.37 -27.64
#